data_AF-A0A412IEL1-F1
#
_entry.id   AF-A0A412IEL1-F1
#
_cell.length_a   1.000
_cell.length_b   1.000
_cell.length_c   1.000
_cell.angle_alpha   90.00
_cell.angle_beta   90.00
_cell.angle_gamma   90.00
#
_symmetry.space_group_name_H-M   'P 1'
#
loop_
_entity.id
_entity.type
_entity.pdbx_description
1 polymer ?
#
loop_
_entity_poly.entity_id
_entity_poly.type
_entity_poly.pdbx_seq_one_letter_code
_entity_poly.pdbx_strand_id
1 'polypeptide(L)'
;MLNHVYREILISLVENKPINSNVKSRILDNYMYFKDKVLEKILMLDEIWDSIGKLQIVNITLDRAVDDAQAIFESLNSTGKELSESDLIRNYVLMGLEPSEQTYVYEHLWRPMENLFIYDTQETVMDAFFRHYLTMKITRIPKQGRVYEEFKLYHLNCEFGTISELCHDLLDYAKYYTDIVFKRSDDVELRKLYG
;
A
#
# COMPACT_ATOMS: atom_id res chain seq x y z
N MET A 1 -5.60 -8.32 1.22
CA MET A 1 -6.09 -8.33 2.62
C MET A 1 -6.77 -6.98 2.88
N LEU A 2 -8.05 -6.94 3.29
CA LEU A 2 -8.70 -5.66 3.64
C LEU A 2 -8.06 -5.11 4.92
N ASN A 3 -7.63 -3.84 4.90
CA ASN A 3 -7.06 -3.13 6.06
C ASN A 3 -8.01 -3.22 7.27
N HIS A 4 -7.48 -3.42 8.48
CA HIS A 4 -8.26 -3.48 9.72
C HIS A 4 -9.20 -2.27 9.89
N VAL A 5 -8.73 -1.07 9.50
CA VAL A 5 -9.52 0.18 9.54
C VAL A 5 -10.68 0.12 8.54
N TYR A 6 -10.45 -0.40 7.34
CA TYR A 6 -11.51 -0.58 6.35
C TYR A 6 -12.58 -1.56 6.82
N ARG A 7 -12.16 -2.63 7.51
CA ARG A 7 -13.07 -3.60 8.12
C ARG A 7 -13.93 -2.97 9.22
N GLU A 8 -13.34 -2.20 10.11
CA GLU A 8 -14.08 -1.51 11.19
C GLU A 8 -15.07 -0.48 10.64
N ILE A 9 -14.68 0.31 9.63
CA ILE A 9 -15.57 1.27 8.97
C ILE A 9 -16.74 0.52 8.31
N LEU A 10 -16.46 -0.57 7.59
CA LEU A 10 -17.49 -1.37 6.94
C LEU A 10 -18.47 -1.97 7.96
N ILE A 11 -17.97 -2.56 9.04
CA ILE A 11 -18.81 -3.08 10.13
C ILE A 11 -19.65 -1.95 10.72
N SER A 12 -19.05 -0.79 10.98
CA SER A 12 -19.77 0.36 11.55
C SER A 12 -20.88 0.87 10.62
N LEU A 13 -20.64 0.89 9.30
CA LEU A 13 -21.65 1.24 8.30
C LEU A 13 -22.82 0.25 8.29
N VAL A 14 -22.53 -1.06 8.33
CA VAL A 14 -23.54 -2.13 8.30
C VAL A 14 -24.36 -2.15 9.60
N GLU A 15 -23.70 -1.98 10.74
CA GLU A 15 -24.33 -1.99 12.06
C GLU A 15 -24.89 -0.62 12.48
N ASN A 16 -24.79 0.40 11.61
CA ASN A 16 -25.27 1.75 11.84
C ASN A 16 -24.67 2.40 13.12
N LYS A 17 -23.40 2.08 13.40
CA LYS A 17 -22.63 2.63 14.53
C LYS A 17 -22.04 4.00 14.16
N PRO A 18 -21.81 4.89 15.15
CA PRO A 18 -21.18 6.18 14.90
C PRO A 18 -19.76 5.99 14.34
N ILE A 19 -19.49 6.63 13.21
CA ILE A 19 -18.17 6.70 12.58
C ILE A 19 -17.60 8.08 12.86
N ASN A 20 -16.35 8.15 13.31
CA ASN A 20 -15.68 9.43 13.55
C ASN A 20 -15.56 10.21 12.23
N SER A 21 -16.11 11.43 12.20
CA SER A 21 -16.17 12.29 11.01
C SER A 21 -14.80 12.71 10.46
N ASN A 22 -13.73 12.58 11.27
CA ASN A 22 -12.38 12.92 10.85
C ASN A 22 -11.67 11.79 10.10
N VAL A 23 -12.32 10.63 9.94
CA VAL A 23 -11.74 9.47 9.26
C VAL A 23 -11.90 9.64 7.74
N LYS A 24 -10.79 9.89 7.05
CA LYS A 24 -10.72 9.80 5.58
C LYS A 24 -10.70 8.33 5.17
N SER A 25 -11.60 7.91 4.27
CA SER A 25 -11.67 6.51 3.81
C SER A 25 -12.38 6.39 2.48
N ARG A 26 -11.72 5.78 1.49
CA ARG A 26 -12.34 5.40 0.20
C ARG A 26 -13.61 4.55 0.37
N ILE A 27 -13.73 3.75 1.44
CA ILE A 27 -14.97 3.00 1.68
C ILE A 27 -16.12 3.94 2.01
N LEU A 28 -15.87 4.94 2.86
CA LEU A 28 -16.87 5.93 3.23
C LEU A 28 -17.20 6.81 2.03
N ASP A 29 -16.19 7.26 1.29
CA ASP A 29 -16.37 8.06 0.07
C ASP A 29 -17.19 7.31 -0.97
N ASN A 30 -16.88 6.04 -1.23
CA ASN A 30 -17.64 5.19 -2.15
C ASN A 30 -19.07 4.96 -1.65
N TYR A 31 -19.25 4.67 -0.35
CA TYR A 31 -20.58 4.50 0.24
C TYR A 31 -21.44 5.74 0.06
N MET A 32 -20.92 6.92 0.39
CA MET A 32 -21.65 8.19 0.22
C MET A 32 -21.94 8.46 -1.26
N TYR A 33 -20.98 8.22 -2.15
CA TYR A 33 -21.20 8.34 -3.60
C TYR A 33 -22.37 7.47 -4.07
N PHE A 34 -22.38 6.17 -3.76
CA PHE A 34 -23.47 5.30 -4.18
C PHE A 34 -24.80 5.66 -3.51
N LYS A 35 -24.78 6.04 -2.23
CA LYS A 35 -25.96 6.51 -1.50
C LYS A 35 -26.58 7.73 -2.17
N ASP A 36 -25.76 8.73 -2.50
CA ASP A 36 -26.21 9.96 -3.16
C ASP A 36 -26.78 9.66 -4.55
N LYS A 37 -26.14 8.77 -5.32
CA LYS A 37 -26.66 8.34 -6.63
C LYS A 37 -27.99 7.60 -6.56
N VAL A 38 -28.22 6.83 -5.51
CA VAL A 38 -29.52 6.18 -5.25
C VAL A 38 -30.58 7.22 -4.84
N LEU A 39 -30.23 8.19 -3.98
CA LEU A 39 -31.14 9.26 -3.57
C LEU A 39 -31.53 10.19 -4.74
N GLU A 40 -30.59 10.48 -5.63
CA GLU A 40 -30.80 11.22 -6.88
C GLU A 40 -31.56 10.42 -7.94
N LYS A 41 -31.86 9.13 -7.68
CA LYS A 41 -32.48 8.19 -8.63
C LYS A 41 -31.69 8.02 -9.94
N ILE A 42 -30.37 8.23 -9.88
CA ILE A 42 -29.46 7.97 -11.01
C ILE A 42 -29.12 6.48 -11.09
N LEU A 43 -29.03 5.81 -9.94
CA LEU A 43 -28.82 4.36 -9.84
C LEU A 43 -29.96 3.73 -9.05
N MET A 44 -30.46 2.58 -9.51
CA MET A 44 -31.47 1.82 -8.79
C MET A 44 -30.85 0.70 -7.95
N LEU A 45 -31.48 0.34 -6.83
CA LEU A 45 -30.93 -0.66 -5.90
C LEU A 45 -30.86 -2.07 -6.51
N ASP A 46 -31.83 -2.43 -7.35
CA ASP A 46 -31.87 -3.68 -8.12
C ASP A 46 -30.72 -3.74 -9.13
N GLU A 47 -30.42 -2.65 -9.84
CA GLU A 47 -29.28 -2.59 -10.76
C GLU A 47 -27.94 -2.80 -10.04
N ILE A 48 -27.78 -2.21 -8.85
CA ILE A 48 -26.57 -2.40 -8.02
C ILE A 48 -26.48 -3.86 -7.58
N TRP A 49 -27.58 -4.44 -7.09
CA TRP A 49 -27.65 -5.83 -6.65
C TRP A 49 -27.30 -6.81 -7.77
N ASP A 50 -27.91 -6.65 -8.94
CA ASP A 50 -27.66 -7.49 -10.10
C ASP A 50 -26.22 -7.34 -10.61
N SER A 51 -25.63 -6.15 -10.48
CA SER A 51 -24.24 -5.90 -10.86
C SER A 51 -23.25 -6.61 -9.94
N ILE A 52 -23.54 -6.71 -8.63
CA ILE A 52 -22.72 -7.49 -7.70
C ILE A 52 -22.73 -8.97 -8.10
N GLY A 53 -23.88 -9.50 -8.55
CA GLY A 53 -23.99 -10.88 -9.05
C GLY A 53 -23.16 -11.18 -10.30
N LYS A 54 -22.71 -10.15 -11.04
CA LYS A 54 -21.84 -10.29 -12.22
C LYS A 54 -20.35 -10.32 -11.86
N LEU A 55 -19.97 -10.09 -10.60
CA LEU A 55 -18.58 -10.14 -10.18
C LEU A 55 -18.04 -11.57 -10.25
N GLN A 56 -16.95 -11.74 -10.99
CA GLN A 56 -16.23 -13.01 -11.09
C GLN A 56 -14.99 -12.97 -10.20
N ILE A 57 -14.89 -13.91 -9.28
CA ILE A 57 -13.74 -14.04 -8.38
C ILE A 57 -12.91 -15.23 -8.84
N VAL A 58 -11.64 -14.97 -9.18
CA VAL A 58 -10.64 -16.01 -9.46
C VAL A 58 -9.82 -16.20 -8.19
N ASN A 59 -9.84 -17.41 -7.65
CA ASN A 59 -8.99 -17.79 -6.53
C ASN A 59 -7.83 -18.66 -7.03
N ILE A 60 -6.59 -18.25 -6.74
CA ILE A 60 -5.38 -18.96 -7.12
C ILE A 60 -4.71 -19.44 -5.83
N THR A 61 -4.65 -20.76 -5.66
CA THR A 61 -3.94 -21.40 -4.55
C THR A 61 -2.58 -21.85 -5.05
N LEU A 62 -1.53 -21.52 -4.31
CA LEU A 62 -0.15 -21.83 -4.65
C LEU A 62 0.42 -22.86 -3.67
N ASP A 63 1.17 -23.82 -4.20
CA ASP A 63 2.01 -24.69 -3.39
C ASP A 63 3.38 -24.03 -3.21
N ARG A 64 3.68 -23.56 -1.99
CA ARG A 64 4.94 -22.87 -1.67
C ARG A 64 6.19 -23.71 -1.95
N ALA A 65 6.08 -25.03 -2.06
CA ALA A 65 7.22 -25.91 -2.34
C ALA A 65 7.54 -26.05 -3.84
N VAL A 66 6.59 -25.72 -4.72
CA VAL A 66 6.69 -26.00 -6.17
C VAL A 66 6.45 -24.74 -7.00
N ASP A 67 5.55 -23.87 -6.57
CA ASP A 67 5.15 -22.67 -7.29
C ASP A 67 5.98 -21.46 -6.87
N ASP A 68 6.47 -20.74 -7.88
CA ASP A 68 7.05 -19.42 -7.69
C ASP A 68 5.93 -18.37 -7.66
N ALA A 69 5.48 -18.05 -6.44
CA ALA A 69 4.43 -17.04 -6.23
C ALA A 69 4.78 -15.68 -6.82
N GLN A 70 6.07 -15.31 -6.84
CA GLN A 70 6.52 -14.05 -7.38
C GLN A 70 6.40 -14.02 -8.90
N ALA A 71 6.86 -15.07 -9.57
CA ALA A 71 6.76 -15.19 -11.03
C ALA A 71 5.30 -15.22 -11.51
N ILE A 72 4.41 -15.91 -10.78
CA ILE A 72 2.98 -15.95 -11.08
C ILE A 72 2.37 -14.56 -10.92
N PHE A 73 2.67 -13.86 -9.82
CA PHE A 73 2.18 -12.51 -9.60
C PHE A 73 2.66 -11.52 -10.68
N GLU A 74 3.93 -11.57 -11.04
CA GLU A 74 4.50 -10.71 -12.09
C GLU A 74 3.85 -10.98 -13.45
N SER A 75 3.63 -12.25 -13.80
CA SER A 75 2.92 -12.65 -15.02
C SER A 75 1.50 -12.09 -15.05
N LEU A 76 0.75 -12.20 -13.95
CA LEU A 76 -0.62 -11.68 -13.87
C LEU A 76 -0.67 -10.15 -14.02
N ASN A 77 0.22 -9.41 -13.37
CA ASN A 77 0.23 -7.95 -13.47
C ASN A 77 0.64 -7.43 -14.85
N SER A 78 1.43 -8.20 -15.60
CA SER A 78 1.87 -7.80 -16.95
C SER A 78 0.74 -7.69 -17.98
N THR A 79 -0.45 -8.22 -17.66
CA THR A 79 -1.62 -8.26 -18.56
C THR A 79 -2.75 -7.30 -18.17
N GLY A 80 -2.59 -6.56 -17.07
CA GLY A 80 -3.62 -5.68 -16.49
C GLY A 80 -3.23 -4.21 -16.41
N LYS A 81 -3.98 -3.42 -15.61
CA LYS A 81 -3.56 -2.07 -15.22
C LYS A 81 -2.27 -2.19 -14.40
N GLU A 82 -1.23 -1.46 -14.80
CA GLU A 82 0.05 -1.46 -14.10
C GLU A 82 -0.12 -1.03 -12.64
N LEU A 83 0.42 -1.85 -11.73
CA LEU A 83 0.56 -1.50 -10.33
C LEU A 83 1.63 -0.43 -10.18
N SER A 84 1.48 0.42 -9.16
CA SER A 84 2.55 1.34 -8.78
C SER A 84 3.81 0.59 -8.35
N GLU A 85 4.95 1.27 -8.41
CA GLU A 85 6.24 0.70 -8.00
C GLU A 85 6.19 0.28 -6.51
N SER A 86 5.58 1.11 -5.68
CA SER A 86 5.39 0.84 -4.26
C SER A 86 4.44 -0.33 -3.98
N ASP A 87 3.39 -0.53 -4.80
CA ASP A 87 2.54 -1.72 -4.72
C ASP A 87 3.30 -2.99 -5.12
N LEU A 88 4.13 -2.95 -6.17
CA LEU A 88 4.97 -4.08 -6.58
C LEU A 88 5.96 -4.46 -5.47
N ILE A 89 6.62 -3.48 -4.86
CA ILE A 89 7.55 -3.69 -3.74
C ILE A 89 6.82 -4.28 -2.52
N ARG A 90 5.63 -3.78 -2.16
CA ARG A 90 4.83 -4.34 -1.07
C ARG A 90 4.57 -5.83 -1.28
N ASN A 91 4.11 -6.18 -2.48
CA ASN A 91 3.75 -7.54 -2.81
C ASN A 91 4.97 -8.46 -2.75
N TYR A 92 6.10 -8.03 -3.33
CA TYR A 92 7.36 -8.76 -3.26
C TYR A 92 7.82 -9.02 -1.82
N VAL A 93 7.83 -7.99 -0.98
CA VAL A 93 8.24 -8.08 0.42
C VAL A 93 7.36 -9.06 1.21
N LEU A 94 6.07 -9.12 0.92
CA LEU A 94 5.13 -9.95 1.69
C LEU A 94 4.97 -11.38 1.16
N MET A 95 5.18 -11.63 -0.13
CA MET A 95 4.89 -12.94 -0.75
C MET A 95 5.83 -14.05 -0.31
N GLY A 96 7.08 -13.74 0.00
CA GLY A 96 8.08 -14.72 0.44
C GLY A 96 8.02 -15.12 1.92
N LEU A 97 7.09 -14.55 2.70
CA LEU A 97 7.05 -14.72 4.15
C LEU A 97 6.12 -15.85 4.61
N GLU A 98 6.48 -16.50 5.71
CA GLU A 98 5.57 -17.40 6.42
C GLU A 98 4.36 -16.65 6.98
N PRO A 99 3.16 -17.26 7.10
CA PRO A 99 1.93 -16.51 7.38
C PRO A 99 1.97 -15.66 8.65
N SER A 100 2.63 -16.15 9.71
CA SER A 100 2.83 -15.41 10.96
C SER A 100 3.77 -14.21 10.79
N GLU A 101 4.88 -14.40 10.07
CA GLU A 101 5.84 -13.34 9.78
C GLU A 101 5.26 -12.30 8.82
N GLN A 102 4.53 -12.74 7.78
CA GLN A 102 3.80 -11.87 6.86
C GLN A 102 2.85 -10.95 7.62
N THR A 103 2.08 -11.50 8.57
CA THR A 103 1.17 -10.72 9.42
C THR A 103 1.94 -9.71 10.26
N TYR A 104 3.04 -10.14 10.90
CA TYR A 104 3.86 -9.28 11.73
C TYR A 104 4.48 -8.12 10.93
N VAL A 105 5.19 -8.43 9.84
CA VAL A 105 5.85 -7.44 8.97
C VAL A 105 4.82 -6.47 8.40
N TYR A 106 3.66 -6.96 7.98
CA TYR A 106 2.60 -6.08 7.48
C TYR A 106 2.07 -5.14 8.57
N GLU A 107 1.67 -5.67 9.72
CA GLU A 107 1.00 -4.87 10.76
C GLU A 107 1.93 -3.90 11.49
N HIS A 108 3.19 -4.29 11.70
CA HIS A 108 4.12 -3.57 12.57
C HIS A 108 5.19 -2.78 11.82
N LEU A 109 5.46 -3.09 10.55
CA LEU A 109 6.50 -2.41 9.77
C LEU A 109 5.93 -1.72 8.54
N TRP A 110 5.33 -2.50 7.63
CA TRP A 110 4.85 -1.97 6.36
C TRP A 110 3.69 -0.99 6.53
N ARG A 111 2.65 -1.37 7.27
CA ARG A 111 1.46 -0.52 7.46
C ARG A 111 1.79 0.77 8.21
N PRO A 112 2.59 0.77 9.30
CA PRO A 112 3.06 2.01 9.91
C PRO A 112 3.84 2.90 8.94
N MET A 113 4.71 2.33 8.11
CA MET A 113 5.44 3.07 7.07
C MET A 113 4.48 3.70 6.06
N GLU A 114 3.55 2.90 5.54
CA GLU A 114 2.53 3.32 4.57
C GLU A 114 1.67 4.48 5.11
N ASN A 115 1.30 4.44 6.40
CA ASN A 115 0.51 5.49 7.06
C ASN A 115 1.24 6.82 7.26
N LEU A 116 2.57 6.88 7.09
CA LEU A 116 3.32 8.14 7.15
C LEU A 116 3.01 9.03 5.94
N PHE A 117 2.63 8.43 4.82
CA PHE A 117 2.33 9.13 3.58
C PHE A 117 0.90 9.69 3.59
N ILE A 118 0.73 10.93 3.12
CA ILE A 118 -0.60 11.56 3.03
C ILE A 118 -1.45 10.80 2.00
N TYR A 119 -2.63 10.36 2.43
CA TYR A 119 -3.58 9.54 1.65
C TYR A 119 -3.79 9.98 0.20
N ASP A 120 -3.98 11.28 -0.03
CA ASP A 120 -4.32 11.83 -1.34
C ASP A 120 -3.14 11.82 -2.33
N THR A 121 -1.90 11.76 -1.82
CA THR A 121 -0.66 11.76 -2.61
C THR A 121 0.18 10.50 -2.38
N GLN A 122 -0.39 9.50 -1.69
CA GLN A 122 0.34 8.39 -1.12
C GLN A 122 1.13 7.61 -2.18
N GLU A 123 0.47 7.22 -3.27
CA GLU A 123 1.08 6.45 -4.37
C GLU A 123 2.28 7.19 -4.98
N THR A 124 2.09 8.45 -5.40
CA THR A 124 3.15 9.24 -6.05
C THR A 124 4.33 9.53 -5.12
N VAL A 125 4.05 9.86 -3.85
CA VAL A 125 5.12 10.21 -2.88
C VAL A 125 5.85 8.95 -2.42
N MET A 126 5.16 7.82 -2.29
CA MET A 126 5.75 6.54 -1.89
C MET A 126 6.61 5.96 -3.03
N ASP A 127 6.18 6.08 -4.28
CA ASP A 127 7.00 5.70 -5.44
C ASP A 127 8.29 6.56 -5.52
N ALA A 128 8.17 7.87 -5.28
CA ALA A 128 9.34 8.75 -5.18
C ALA A 128 10.25 8.39 -4.01
N PHE A 129 9.68 8.04 -2.86
CA PHE A 129 10.42 7.58 -1.69
C PHE A 129 11.29 6.36 -2.02
N PHE A 130 10.72 5.29 -2.58
CA PHE A 130 11.50 4.09 -2.91
C PHE A 130 12.65 4.39 -3.88
N ARG A 131 12.40 5.27 -4.87
CA ARG A 131 13.45 5.70 -5.80
C ARG A 131 14.58 6.45 -5.09
N HIS A 132 14.26 7.35 -4.16
CA HIS A 132 15.26 8.11 -3.41
C HIS A 132 15.99 7.24 -2.38
N TYR A 133 15.26 6.35 -1.70
CA TYR A 133 15.82 5.35 -0.80
C TYR A 133 16.88 4.51 -1.50
N LEU A 134 16.55 3.94 -2.67
CA LEU A 134 17.52 3.21 -3.47
C LEU A 134 18.67 4.12 -3.92
N THR A 135 18.39 5.35 -4.38
CA THR A 135 19.46 6.29 -4.77
C THR A 135 20.52 6.46 -3.67
N MET A 136 20.09 6.56 -2.42
CA MET A 136 20.98 6.65 -1.27
C MET A 136 21.71 5.33 -0.99
N LYS A 137 21.01 4.18 -1.03
CA LYS A 137 21.61 2.87 -0.71
C LYS A 137 22.59 2.37 -1.78
N ILE A 138 22.28 2.57 -3.07
CA ILE A 138 23.09 2.05 -4.19
C ILE A 138 23.91 3.15 -4.89
N THR A 139 23.87 4.39 -4.42
CA THR A 139 24.63 5.56 -4.93
C THR A 139 24.39 5.91 -6.41
N ARG A 140 23.27 5.45 -6.99
CA ARG A 140 22.84 5.78 -8.36
C ARG A 140 21.33 5.92 -8.43
N ILE A 141 20.84 6.78 -9.31
CA ILE A 141 19.40 7.05 -9.44
C ILE A 141 18.74 5.96 -10.31
N PRO A 142 17.79 5.17 -9.77
CA PRO A 142 16.99 4.26 -10.59
C PRO A 142 16.17 5.01 -11.64
N LYS A 143 15.98 4.38 -12.81
CA LYS A 143 15.03 4.89 -13.82
C LYS A 143 13.61 4.75 -13.28
N GLN A 144 12.75 5.71 -13.62
CA GLN A 144 11.31 5.57 -13.39
C GLN A 144 10.78 4.38 -14.20
N GLY A 145 9.85 3.60 -13.63
CA GLY A 145 9.35 2.35 -14.23
C GLY A 145 10.32 1.17 -14.10
N ARG A 146 11.40 1.32 -13.33
CA ARG A 146 12.38 0.25 -13.04
C ARG A 146 12.70 0.16 -11.54
N VAL A 147 11.97 0.88 -10.69
CA VAL A 147 12.31 1.00 -9.27
C VAL A 147 12.16 -0.35 -8.58
N TYR A 148 11.12 -1.09 -8.95
CA TYR A 148 10.84 -2.42 -8.46
C TYR A 148 11.95 -3.43 -8.80
N GLU A 149 12.42 -3.50 -10.04
CA GLU A 149 13.52 -4.43 -10.39
C GLU A 149 14.82 -4.06 -9.68
N GLU A 150 15.09 -2.77 -9.54
CA GLU A 150 16.25 -2.27 -8.80
C GLU A 150 16.14 -2.57 -7.31
N PHE A 151 14.92 -2.53 -6.74
CA PHE A 151 14.66 -2.93 -5.38
C PHE A 151 14.94 -4.42 -5.16
N LYS A 152 14.49 -5.31 -6.06
CA LYS A 152 14.79 -6.75 -5.99
C LYS A 152 16.30 -7.00 -6.02
N LEU A 153 17.01 -6.34 -6.93
CA LEU A 153 18.47 -6.45 -7.02
C LEU A 153 19.15 -5.94 -5.75
N TYR A 154 18.69 -4.82 -5.20
CA TYR A 154 19.22 -4.30 -3.93
C TYR A 154 18.99 -5.28 -2.78
N HIS A 155 17.76 -5.77 -2.59
CA HIS A 155 17.44 -6.74 -1.53
C HIS A 155 18.35 -7.97 -1.57
N LEU A 156 18.63 -8.52 -2.75
CA LEU A 156 19.51 -9.69 -2.90
C LEU A 156 20.99 -9.42 -2.56
N ASN A 157 21.41 -8.15 -2.54
CA ASN A 157 22.82 -7.75 -2.34
C ASN A 157 23.02 -6.86 -1.11
N CYS A 158 21.97 -6.61 -0.32
CA CYS A 158 22.02 -5.71 0.83
C CYS A 158 22.63 -6.39 2.07
N GLU A 159 22.91 -5.59 3.09
CA GLU A 159 23.47 -6.04 4.37
C GLU A 159 22.47 -6.80 5.27
N PHE A 160 21.17 -6.78 4.94
CA PHE A 160 20.11 -7.35 5.78
C PHE A 160 19.99 -8.87 5.61
N GLY A 161 19.93 -9.59 6.73
CA GLY A 161 19.75 -11.05 6.74
C GLY A 161 18.30 -11.49 6.56
N THR A 162 17.33 -10.59 6.80
CA THR A 162 15.91 -10.88 6.65
C THR A 162 15.12 -9.72 6.02
N ILE A 163 13.96 -10.03 5.45
CA ILE A 163 13.01 -9.03 4.99
C ILE A 163 12.55 -8.10 6.12
N SER A 164 12.38 -8.64 7.33
CA SER A 164 11.98 -7.85 8.51
C SER A 164 12.99 -6.75 8.82
N GLU A 165 14.29 -7.04 8.78
CA GLU A 165 15.36 -6.06 8.96
C GLU A 165 15.34 -4.96 7.87
N LEU A 166 15.15 -5.35 6.60
CA LEU A 166 14.98 -4.39 5.50
C LEU A 166 13.76 -3.51 5.70
N CYS A 167 12.62 -4.07 6.14
CA CYS A 167 11.40 -3.33 6.43
C CYS A 167 11.56 -2.35 7.61
N HIS A 168 12.38 -2.68 8.60
CA HIS A 168 12.73 -1.75 9.67
C HIS A 168 13.50 -0.53 9.13
N ASP A 169 14.51 -0.76 8.31
CA ASP A 169 15.28 0.31 7.68
C ASP A 169 14.39 1.18 6.78
N LEU A 170 13.53 0.55 5.95
CA LEU A 170 12.55 1.26 5.13
C LEU A 170 11.62 2.16 5.98
N LEU A 171 11.10 1.64 7.09
CA LEU A 171 10.24 2.41 7.99
C LEU A 171 10.98 3.63 8.58
N ASP A 172 12.22 3.48 9.00
CA ASP A 172 12.98 4.59 9.57
C ASP A 172 13.30 5.67 8.52
N TYR A 173 13.72 5.26 7.32
CA TYR A 173 13.93 6.22 6.23
C TYR A 173 12.64 6.88 5.75
N ALA A 174 11.50 6.18 5.78
CA ALA A 174 10.22 6.77 5.46
C ALA A 174 9.83 7.86 6.46
N LYS A 175 10.14 7.71 7.76
CA LYS A 175 9.93 8.77 8.76
C LYS A 175 10.73 10.02 8.39
N TYR A 176 12.03 9.87 8.17
CA TYR A 176 12.88 11.01 7.78
C TYR A 176 12.41 11.67 6.48
N TYR A 177 12.06 10.86 5.48
CA TYR A 177 11.60 11.35 4.19
C TYR A 177 10.29 12.13 4.31
N THR A 178 9.31 11.59 5.03
CA THR A 178 8.01 12.21 5.21
C THR A 178 8.05 13.44 6.12
N ASP A 179 8.96 13.48 7.10
CA ASP A 179 9.22 14.68 7.90
C ASP A 179 9.74 15.84 7.06
N ILE A 180 10.61 15.56 6.09
CA ILE A 180 11.13 16.56 5.14
C ILE A 180 10.02 16.98 4.16
N VAL A 181 9.38 16.02 3.49
CA VAL A 181 8.42 16.28 2.42
C VAL A 181 7.16 16.98 2.94
N PHE A 182 6.67 16.60 4.12
CA PHE A 182 5.46 17.16 4.72
C PHE A 182 5.74 18.19 5.82
N LYS A 183 7.01 18.55 6.03
CA LYS A 183 7.42 19.59 6.98
C LYS A 183 6.92 19.31 8.41
N ARG A 184 6.97 18.04 8.83
CA ARG A 184 6.40 17.56 10.11
C ARG A 184 7.39 17.60 11.27
N SER A 185 8.63 17.99 11.04
CA SER A 185 9.65 18.01 12.09
C SER A 185 9.27 18.96 13.24
N ASP A 186 9.40 18.45 14.47
CA ASP A 186 9.32 19.24 15.70
C ASP A 186 10.54 20.12 15.95
N ASP A 187 11.62 19.90 15.20
CA ASP A 187 12.80 20.74 15.22
C ASP A 187 12.52 22.07 14.51
N VAL A 188 12.67 23.16 15.26
CA VAL A 188 12.40 24.52 14.79
C VAL A 188 13.34 24.94 13.64
N GLU A 189 14.59 24.49 13.64
CA GLU A 189 15.57 24.81 12.61
C GLU A 189 15.31 24.01 11.33
N LEU A 190 14.99 22.71 11.43
CA LEU A 190 14.58 21.92 10.27
C LEU A 190 13.28 22.44 9.68
N ARG A 191 12.33 22.84 10.52
CA ARG A 191 11.08 23.46 10.06
C ARG A 191 11.32 24.79 9.36
N LYS A 192 12.36 25.57 9.69
CA LYS A 192 12.69 26.79 8.91
C LYS A 192 13.29 26.48 7.55
N LEU A 193 14.06 25.41 7.44
CA LEU A 193 14.74 25.03 6.18
C LEU A 193 13.76 24.44 5.16
N TYR A 194 12.78 23.68 5.63
CA TYR A 194 11.82 22.99 4.76
C TYR A 194 10.40 23.57 4.84
N GLY A 195 10.09 24.44 5.82
CA GLY A 195 8.82 25.11 6.14
C GLY A 195 8.17 25.94 5.07
#